data_AF-A0A1C5HTH0-F1
#
_entry.id   AF-A0A1C5HTH0-F1
#
_cell.length_a   1.000
_cell.length_b   1.000
_cell.length_c   1.000
_cell.angle_alpha   90.00
_cell.angle_beta   90.00
_cell.angle_gamma   90.00
#
_symmetry.space_group_name_H-M   'P 1'
#
loop_
_entity.id
_entity.type
_entity.pdbx_description
1 polymer ?
#
loop_
_entity_poly.entity_id
_entity_poly.type
_entity_poly.pdbx_seq_one_letter_code
_entity_poly.pdbx_strand_id
1 'polypeptide(L)'
;MPTRGVVYVHSTPLAVCSHVEWAIARVLAAPVNLEWTAQPVDPGARRAECGWTGRPGTGAELAAALRQWPMIRFEVTEEPSPGVDGERFMYVPGRGLFRATVGAAGDIQLGEDRLRGLMAAARAPEALAHALDKALGTAWDAELEPYRYAGDGAPVTLLTRVG
;
A
#
# COMPACT_ATOMS: atom_id res chain seq x y z
N MET A 1 21.58 -4.63 -1.73
CA MET A 1 20.83 -5.80 -2.25
C MET A 1 19.45 -5.33 -2.67
N PRO A 2 18.87 -5.89 -3.75
CA PRO A 2 17.50 -5.55 -4.13
C PRO A 2 16.50 -6.05 -3.10
N THR A 3 15.38 -5.33 -2.96
CA THR A 3 14.16 -5.80 -2.30
C THR A 3 13.08 -6.02 -3.36
N ARG A 4 11.93 -6.56 -2.93
CA ARG A 4 10.75 -6.77 -3.76
C ARG A 4 9.49 -6.41 -2.99
N GLY A 5 8.38 -6.38 -3.69
CA GLY A 5 7.09 -6.10 -3.08
C GLY A 5 5.97 -6.23 -4.09
N VAL A 6 4.78 -5.78 -3.70
CA VAL A 6 3.59 -5.79 -4.55
C VAL A 6 2.90 -4.44 -4.50
N VAL A 7 2.44 -3.95 -5.65
CA VAL A 7 1.47 -2.86 -5.74
C VAL A 7 0.11 -3.48 -5.99
N TYR A 8 -0.85 -3.19 -5.12
CA TYR A 8 -2.26 -3.51 -5.29
C TYR A 8 -3.01 -2.22 -5.61
N VAL A 9 -3.59 -2.13 -6.81
CA VAL A 9 -4.54 -1.07 -7.16
C VAL A 9 -5.93 -1.66 -6.94
N HIS A 10 -6.53 -1.32 -5.81
CA HIS A 10 -7.82 -1.85 -5.39
C HIS A 10 -8.98 -1.23 -6.14
N SER A 11 -8.92 0.07 -6.41
CA SER A 11 -9.91 0.76 -7.23
C SER A 11 -9.30 1.99 -7.89
N THR A 12 -9.55 2.12 -9.19
CA THR A 12 -9.23 3.31 -9.96
C THR A 12 -10.24 3.48 -11.11
N PRO A 13 -10.60 4.71 -11.51
CA PRO A 13 -11.37 4.93 -12.73
C PRO A 13 -10.62 4.40 -13.96
N LEU A 14 -11.37 3.91 -14.97
CA LEU A 14 -10.78 3.41 -16.22
C LEU A 14 -9.83 4.42 -16.89
N ALA A 15 -10.19 5.71 -16.88
CA ALA A 15 -9.37 6.78 -17.48
C ALA A 15 -8.01 7.01 -16.79
N VAL A 16 -7.84 6.50 -15.56
CA VAL A 16 -6.61 6.68 -14.76
C VAL A 16 -5.68 5.46 -14.87
N CYS A 17 -6.13 4.34 -15.44
CA CYS A 17 -5.35 3.09 -15.54
C CYS A 17 -3.99 3.28 -16.22
N SER A 18 -3.95 3.93 -17.39
CA SER A 18 -2.69 4.20 -18.11
C SER A 18 -1.76 5.14 -17.34
N HIS A 19 -2.31 6.06 -16.56
CA HIS A 19 -1.52 6.98 -15.73
C HIS A 19 -0.86 6.27 -14.55
N VAL A 20 -1.57 5.28 -13.96
CA VAL A 20 -1.02 4.40 -12.92
C VAL A 20 0.15 3.58 -13.47
N GLU A 21 -0.02 2.96 -14.65
CA GLU A 21 1.05 2.23 -15.31
C GLU A 21 2.28 3.11 -15.56
N TRP A 22 2.09 4.33 -16.07
CA TRP A 22 3.17 5.28 -16.31
C TRP A 22 3.89 5.70 -15.03
N ALA A 23 3.14 5.90 -13.94
CA ALA A 23 3.71 6.23 -12.64
C ALA A 23 4.61 5.11 -12.11
N ILE A 24 4.14 3.87 -12.18
CA ILE A 24 4.89 2.68 -11.74
C ILE A 24 6.11 2.48 -12.64
N ALA A 25 5.93 2.55 -13.97
CA ALA A 25 7.02 2.40 -14.94
C ALA A 25 8.14 3.41 -14.72
N ARG A 26 7.80 4.67 -14.42
CA ARG A 26 8.77 5.72 -14.12
C ARG A 26 9.58 5.43 -12.86
N VAL A 27 8.95 4.92 -11.80
CA VAL A 27 9.64 4.59 -10.53
C VAL A 27 10.54 3.36 -10.71
N LEU A 28 10.02 2.33 -11.39
CA LEU A 28 10.77 1.09 -11.62
C LEU A 28 11.87 1.24 -12.68
N ALA A 29 11.78 2.27 -13.54
CA ALA A 29 12.61 2.45 -14.73
C ALA A 29 12.51 1.25 -15.68
N ALA A 30 11.30 0.69 -15.81
CA ALA A 30 10.99 -0.49 -16.61
C ALA A 30 9.59 -0.37 -17.23
N PRO A 31 9.33 -0.99 -18.40
CA PRO A 31 7.99 -1.02 -18.96
C PRO A 31 7.03 -1.78 -18.01
N VAL A 32 5.81 -1.27 -17.89
CA VAL A 32 4.76 -1.83 -17.05
C VAL A 32 3.49 -1.96 -17.88
N ASN A 33 2.91 -3.16 -17.85
CA ASN A 33 1.60 -3.45 -18.43
C ASN A 33 0.81 -4.21 -17.36
N LEU A 34 -0.28 -3.61 -16.88
CA LEU A 34 -1.09 -4.20 -15.82
C LEU A 34 -2.32 -4.88 -16.40
N GLU A 35 -2.64 -6.05 -15.85
CA GLU A 35 -3.88 -6.73 -16.18
C GLU A 35 -5.05 -6.13 -15.40
N TRP A 36 -5.71 -5.15 -16.01
CA TRP A 36 -6.86 -4.48 -15.40
C TRP A 36 -8.13 -5.32 -15.48
N THR A 37 -8.70 -5.63 -14.32
CA THR A 37 -9.99 -6.32 -14.20
C THR A 37 -11.04 -5.39 -13.57
N ALA A 38 -12.33 -5.71 -13.73
CA ALA A 38 -13.39 -4.95 -13.07
C ALA A 38 -13.31 -5.14 -11.56
N GLN A 39 -13.60 -4.10 -10.78
CA GLN A 39 -13.69 -4.19 -9.31
C GLN A 39 -15.16 -4.42 -8.89
N PRO A 40 -15.53 -5.62 -8.37
CA PRO A 40 -16.91 -5.94 -8.03
C PRO A 40 -17.58 -5.01 -7.00
N VAL A 41 -16.80 -4.47 -6.05
CA VAL A 41 -17.35 -3.62 -4.97
C VAL A 41 -17.40 -2.12 -5.32
N ASP A 42 -16.91 -1.73 -6.49
CA ASP A 42 -16.90 -0.34 -6.96
C ASP A 42 -17.23 -0.30 -8.47
N PRO A 43 -18.53 -0.27 -8.82
CA PRO A 43 -18.98 -0.37 -10.20
C PRO A 43 -18.35 0.68 -11.13
N GLY A 44 -17.76 0.20 -12.22
CA GLY A 44 -17.06 1.05 -13.19
C GLY A 44 -15.58 1.26 -12.90
N ALA A 45 -15.12 0.97 -11.68
CA ALA A 45 -13.71 0.98 -11.36
C ALA A 45 -12.96 -0.24 -11.93
N ARG A 46 -11.65 -0.13 -11.94
CA ARG A 46 -10.70 -1.18 -12.30
C ARG A 46 -9.78 -1.47 -11.12
N ARG A 47 -9.31 -2.72 -11.08
CA ARG A 47 -8.28 -3.19 -10.16
C ARG A 47 -7.18 -3.88 -10.94
N ALA A 48 -5.98 -3.90 -10.39
CA ALA A 48 -4.84 -4.66 -10.89
C ALA A 48 -3.82 -4.84 -9.77
N GLU A 49 -2.93 -5.79 -9.94
CA GLU A 49 -1.79 -5.97 -9.06
C GLU A 49 -0.53 -6.28 -9.85
N CYS A 50 0.62 -5.89 -9.31
CA CYS A 50 1.91 -6.27 -9.85
C CYS A 50 2.95 -6.44 -8.77
N GLY A 51 3.71 -7.53 -8.85
CA GLY A 51 4.95 -7.66 -8.11
C GLY A 51 6.03 -6.78 -8.73
N TRP A 52 6.94 -6.27 -7.92
CA TRP A 52 8.04 -5.43 -8.36
C TRP A 52 9.34 -5.78 -7.64
N THR A 53 10.48 -5.45 -8.25
CA THR A 53 11.81 -5.52 -7.62
C THR A 53 12.54 -4.19 -7.76
N GLY A 54 13.31 -3.80 -6.74
CA GLY A 54 13.93 -2.48 -6.69
C GLY A 54 14.95 -2.33 -5.55
N ARG A 55 15.40 -1.10 -5.33
CA ARG A 55 16.24 -0.77 -4.16
C ARG A 55 15.36 -0.60 -2.91
N PRO A 56 15.88 -0.75 -1.68
CA PRO A 56 15.15 -0.37 -0.48
C PRO A 56 14.61 1.07 -0.58
N GLY A 57 13.36 1.27 -0.18
CA GLY A 57 12.62 2.54 -0.32
C GLY A 57 11.85 2.70 -1.64
N THR A 58 11.92 1.75 -2.57
CA THR A 58 11.15 1.81 -3.82
C THR A 58 9.65 1.76 -3.55
N GLY A 59 9.19 1.03 -2.54
CA GLY A 59 7.78 0.99 -2.13
C GLY A 59 7.25 2.36 -1.71
N ALA A 60 8.07 3.14 -0.99
CA ALA A 60 7.74 4.52 -0.62
C ALA A 60 7.66 5.44 -1.85
N GLU A 61 8.58 5.29 -2.81
CA GLU A 61 8.56 6.04 -4.07
C GLU A 61 7.31 5.70 -4.91
N LEU A 62 6.92 4.43 -4.98
CA LEU A 62 5.69 3.98 -5.64
C LEU A 62 4.46 4.59 -4.97
N ALA A 63 4.34 4.50 -3.64
CA ALA A 63 3.22 5.08 -2.91
C ALA A 63 3.13 6.61 -3.08
N ALA A 64 4.27 7.30 -3.11
CA ALA A 64 4.34 8.74 -3.37
C ALA A 64 3.93 9.11 -4.80
N ALA A 65 4.23 8.27 -5.79
CA ALA A 65 3.83 8.49 -7.17
C ALA A 65 2.32 8.24 -7.37
N LEU A 66 1.77 7.19 -6.76
CA LEU A 66 0.37 6.80 -6.91
C LEU A 66 -0.60 7.76 -6.20
N ARG A 67 -0.22 8.30 -5.02
CA ARG A 67 -1.09 9.24 -4.28
C ARG A 67 -1.38 10.56 -5.01
N GLN A 68 -0.79 10.81 -6.19
CA GLN A 68 -1.09 11.98 -7.02
C GLN A 68 -2.53 11.98 -7.55
N TRP A 69 -3.20 10.83 -7.56
CA TRP A 69 -4.60 10.69 -7.96
C TRP A 69 -5.49 10.51 -6.72
N PRO A 70 -6.22 11.54 -6.25
CA PRO A 70 -6.88 11.47 -4.95
C PRO A 70 -8.00 10.43 -4.84
N MET A 71 -8.53 9.97 -5.98
CA MET A 71 -9.65 9.04 -6.08
C MET A 71 -9.25 7.56 -6.10
N ILE A 72 -7.96 7.22 -6.24
CA ILE A 72 -7.53 5.82 -6.28
C ILE A 72 -7.47 5.22 -4.87
N ARG A 73 -7.69 3.91 -4.77
CA ARG A 73 -7.41 3.08 -3.59
C ARG A 73 -6.29 2.12 -3.92
N PHE A 74 -5.22 2.12 -3.14
CA PHE A 74 -4.10 1.22 -3.38
C PHE A 74 -3.38 0.82 -2.11
N GLU A 75 -2.62 -0.26 -2.22
CA GLU A 75 -1.62 -0.67 -1.25
C GLU A 75 -0.29 -0.93 -1.94
N VAL A 76 0.81 -0.65 -1.25
CA VAL A 76 2.15 -1.05 -1.67
C VAL A 76 2.80 -1.77 -0.52
N THR A 77 3.35 -2.96 -0.77
CA THR A 77 4.20 -3.69 0.17
C THR A 77 5.65 -3.61 -0.29
N GLU A 78 6.57 -3.59 0.66
CA GLU A 78 8.01 -3.76 0.46
C GLU A 78 8.51 -4.81 1.46
N GLU A 79 9.15 -5.86 0.97
CA GLU A 79 9.75 -6.90 1.81
C GLU A 79 10.99 -6.36 2.56
N PRO A 80 11.29 -6.90 3.76
CA PRO A 80 12.49 -6.53 4.49
C PRO A 80 13.75 -6.84 3.68
N SER A 81 14.79 -6.04 3.91
CA SER A 81 16.11 -6.23 3.29
C SER A 81 17.22 -5.97 4.33
N PRO A 82 18.50 -6.29 4.07
CA PRO A 82 19.55 -6.10 5.06
C PRO A 82 19.62 -4.67 5.59
N GLY A 83 19.30 -4.48 6.87
CA GLY A 83 19.30 -3.19 7.56
C GLY A 83 18.05 -2.33 7.36
N VAL A 84 17.00 -2.85 6.72
CA VAL A 84 15.74 -2.13 6.46
C VAL A 84 14.55 -3.06 6.72
N ASP A 85 13.64 -2.63 7.59
CA ASP A 85 12.42 -3.38 7.87
C ASP A 85 11.46 -3.39 6.68
N GLY A 86 10.57 -4.36 6.64
CA GLY A 86 9.48 -4.39 5.65
C GLY A 86 8.48 -3.28 5.91
N GLU A 87 7.82 -2.80 4.85
CA GLU A 87 6.87 -1.71 4.94
C GLU A 87 5.58 -2.01 4.18
N ARG A 88 4.47 -1.44 4.67
CA ARG A 88 3.19 -1.39 3.98
C ARG A 88 2.68 0.03 3.94
N PHE A 89 2.21 0.41 2.76
CA PHE A 89 1.59 1.68 2.47
C PHE A 89 0.15 1.42 2.06
N MET A 90 -0.79 2.14 2.66
CA MET A 90 -2.22 2.06 2.32
C MET A 90 -2.71 3.46 1.99
N TYR A 91 -3.32 3.63 0.83
CA TYR A 91 -3.91 4.91 0.46
C TYR A 91 -5.41 4.76 0.23
N VAL A 92 -6.14 5.66 0.86
CA VAL A 92 -7.59 5.68 0.88
C VAL A 92 -8.06 7.11 0.58
N PRO A 93 -8.94 7.32 -0.42
CA PRO A 93 -9.49 8.63 -0.74
C PRO A 93 -10.10 9.32 0.49
N GLY A 94 -9.80 10.61 0.68
CA GLY A 94 -10.25 11.39 1.83
C GLY A 94 -9.52 11.12 3.15
N ARG A 95 -8.85 9.96 3.30
CA ARG A 95 -8.06 9.61 4.50
C ARG A 95 -6.56 9.80 4.30
N GLY A 96 -6.08 9.68 3.06
CA GLY A 96 -4.69 9.87 2.68
C GLY A 96 -3.86 8.60 2.83
N LEU A 97 -2.54 8.79 2.93
CA LEU A 97 -1.55 7.71 2.99
C LEU A 97 -1.28 7.30 4.45
N PHE A 98 -1.43 6.02 4.73
CA PHE A 98 -0.92 5.35 5.92
C PHE A 98 0.35 4.57 5.57
N ARG A 99 1.30 4.54 6.51
CA ARG A 99 2.57 3.81 6.42
C ARG A 99 2.79 3.07 7.73
N ALA A 100 3.17 1.80 7.62
CA ALA A 100 3.54 0.98 8.76
C ALA A 100 4.73 0.08 8.44
N THR A 101 5.55 -0.17 9.46
CA THR A 101 6.51 -1.27 9.48
C THR A 101 5.75 -2.58 9.61
N VAL A 102 6.20 -3.62 8.91
CA VAL A 102 5.54 -4.92 8.85
C VAL A 102 6.49 -6.03 9.27
N GLY A 103 6.02 -6.89 10.17
CA GLY A 103 6.73 -8.09 10.60
C GLY A 103 6.73 -9.19 9.53
N ALA A 104 7.52 -10.24 9.74
CA ALA A 104 7.62 -11.35 8.80
C ALA A 104 6.28 -12.08 8.55
N ALA A 105 5.32 -11.99 9.49
CA ALA A 105 3.99 -12.58 9.36
C ALA A 105 2.98 -11.65 8.66
N GLY A 106 3.37 -10.44 8.26
CA GLY A 106 2.47 -9.45 7.69
C GLY A 106 1.76 -8.56 8.73
N ASP A 107 2.10 -8.69 10.00
CA ASP A 107 1.56 -7.90 11.11
C ASP A 107 2.16 -6.47 11.14
N ILE A 108 1.34 -5.48 11.50
CA ILE A 108 1.82 -4.11 11.72
C ILE A 108 2.59 -4.05 13.04
N GLN A 109 3.81 -3.53 12.98
CA GLN A 109 4.67 -3.36 14.15
C GLN A 109 4.71 -1.91 14.62
N LEU A 110 4.52 -1.71 15.92
CA LEU A 110 4.67 -0.42 16.59
C LEU A 110 5.92 -0.42 17.45
N GLY A 111 6.85 0.50 17.16
CA GLY A 111 8.07 0.67 17.94
C GLY A 111 7.79 1.10 19.40
N GLU A 112 8.67 0.66 20.29
CA GLU A 112 8.56 0.88 21.74
C GLU A 112 8.41 2.38 22.10
N ASP A 113 9.23 3.25 21.53
CA ASP A 113 9.17 4.69 21.81
C ASP A 113 7.89 5.34 21.27
N ARG A 114 7.34 4.81 20.17
CA ARG A 114 6.04 5.25 19.65
C ARG A 114 4.93 4.87 20.64
N LEU A 115 4.96 3.66 21.17
CA LEU A 115 4.00 3.22 22.21
C LEU A 115 4.11 4.07 23.48
N ARG A 116 5.33 4.31 23.98
CA ARG A 116 5.56 5.20 25.13
C ARG A 116 5.02 6.60 24.88
N GLY A 117 5.24 7.16 23.69
CA GLY A 117 4.72 8.47 23.30
C GLY A 117 3.20 8.52 23.32
N LEU A 118 2.52 7.49 22.79
CA LEU A 118 1.06 7.39 22.82
C LEU A 118 0.53 7.29 24.26
N MET A 119 1.16 6.46 25.10
CA MET A 119 0.80 6.31 26.51
C MET A 119 0.98 7.61 27.31
N ALA A 120 2.08 8.35 27.07
CA ALA A 120 2.35 9.61 27.73
C ALA A 120 1.39 10.74 27.30
N ALA A 121 0.93 10.72 26.05
CA ALA A 121 0.03 11.73 25.50
C ALA A 121 -1.45 11.50 25.86
N ALA A 122 -1.84 10.25 26.11
CA ALA A 122 -3.22 9.89 26.40
C ALA A 122 -3.67 10.41 27.78
N ARG A 123 -4.83 11.08 27.81
CA ARG A 123 -5.42 11.66 29.04
C ARG A 123 -6.50 10.78 29.69
N ALA A 124 -6.94 9.74 28.98
CA ALA A 124 -7.94 8.77 29.42
C ALA A 124 -7.74 7.44 28.64
N PRO A 125 -8.23 6.30 29.16
CA PRO A 125 -8.15 5.00 28.48
C PRO A 125 -8.72 5.02 27.05
N GLU A 126 -9.83 5.72 26.83
CA GLU A 126 -10.49 5.82 25.52
C GLU A 126 -9.65 6.61 24.52
N ALA A 127 -8.94 7.64 25.01
CA ALA A 127 -8.02 8.41 24.19
C ALA A 127 -6.82 7.57 23.75
N LEU A 128 -6.32 6.67 24.62
CA LEU A 128 -5.27 5.73 24.28
C LEU A 128 -5.74 4.71 23.23
N ALA A 129 -6.92 4.11 23.43
CA ALA A 129 -7.50 3.16 22.48
C ALA A 129 -7.64 3.78 21.08
N HIS A 130 -8.22 4.99 20.99
CA HIS A 130 -8.34 5.72 19.72
C HIS A 130 -6.98 6.05 19.08
N ALA A 131 -5.98 6.38 19.89
CA ALA A 131 -4.64 6.68 19.39
C ALA A 131 -3.94 5.42 18.87
N LEU A 132 -4.16 4.27 19.50
CA LEU A 132 -3.70 2.96 19.03
C LEU A 132 -4.38 2.56 17.72
N ASP A 133 -5.71 2.72 17.59
CA ASP A 133 -6.44 2.44 16.35
C ASP A 133 -5.90 3.25 15.17
N LYS A 134 -5.58 4.52 15.40
CA LYS A 134 -4.92 5.36 14.40
C LYS A 134 -3.52 4.88 14.06
N ALA A 135 -2.74 4.49 15.07
CA ALA A 135 -1.38 4.02 14.88
C ALA A 135 -1.31 2.69 14.12
N LEU A 136 -2.30 1.82 14.33
CA LEU A 136 -2.46 0.54 13.66
C LEU A 136 -3.08 0.67 12.26
N GLY A 137 -3.61 1.84 11.89
CA GLY A 137 -4.21 2.03 10.58
C GLY A 137 -5.56 1.31 10.41
N THR A 138 -6.24 0.97 11.51
CA THR A 138 -7.51 0.22 11.54
C THR A 138 -8.55 0.77 10.56
N ALA A 139 -8.63 2.10 10.44
CA ALA A 139 -9.58 2.76 9.55
C ALA A 139 -9.22 2.64 8.05
N TRP A 140 -7.94 2.44 7.70
CA TRP A 140 -7.52 2.12 6.34
C TRP A 140 -7.84 0.67 6.01
N ASP A 141 -7.50 -0.25 6.92
CA ASP A 141 -7.82 -1.67 6.75
C ASP A 141 -9.31 -1.88 6.56
N ALA A 142 -10.15 -1.33 7.44
CA ALA A 142 -11.60 -1.45 7.34
C ALA A 142 -12.19 -0.95 6.00
N GLU A 143 -11.59 0.09 5.40
CA GLU A 143 -12.06 0.61 4.10
C GLU A 143 -11.55 -0.21 2.91
N LEU A 144 -10.34 -0.77 3.00
CA LEU A 144 -9.75 -1.58 1.93
C LEU A 144 -10.23 -3.02 1.96
N GLU A 145 -10.68 -3.51 3.11
CA GLU A 145 -11.08 -4.91 3.32
C GLU A 145 -12.09 -5.44 2.27
N PRO A 146 -13.18 -4.71 1.93
CA PRO A 146 -14.10 -5.17 0.89
C PRO A 146 -13.46 -5.32 -0.49
N TYR A 147 -12.44 -4.52 -0.80
CA TYR A 147 -11.72 -4.56 -2.08
C TYR A 147 -10.72 -5.70 -2.16
N ARG A 148 -10.14 -6.12 -1.02
CA ARG A 148 -9.21 -7.25 -0.92
C ARG A 148 -9.93 -8.57 -1.25
N TYR A 149 -11.04 -8.85 -0.56
CA TYR A 149 -11.83 -10.09 -0.76
C TYR A 149 -12.46 -10.20 -2.15
N ALA A 150 -12.84 -9.08 -2.76
CA ALA A 150 -13.36 -9.07 -4.12
C ALA A 150 -12.30 -9.43 -5.20
N GLY A 151 -11.09 -9.78 -4.78
CA GLY A 151 -9.92 -10.05 -5.62
C GLY A 151 -9.44 -11.48 -5.70
N ASP A 152 -10.03 -12.40 -4.93
CA ASP A 152 -9.69 -13.81 -4.97
C ASP A 152 -10.01 -14.39 -6.36
N GLY A 153 -9.04 -14.28 -7.28
CA GLY A 153 -9.16 -14.72 -8.68
C GLY A 153 -8.40 -13.89 -9.72
N ALA A 154 -7.77 -12.75 -9.36
CA ALA A 154 -7.00 -11.94 -10.31
C ALA A 154 -5.61 -12.54 -10.61
N PRO A 155 -5.11 -12.51 -11.86
CA PRO A 155 -3.77 -13.00 -12.19
C PRO A 155 -2.66 -12.08 -11.64
N VAL A 156 -1.60 -12.67 -11.07
CA VAL A 156 -0.42 -11.95 -10.57
C VAL A 156 0.58 -11.71 -11.72
N THR A 157 0.89 -10.45 -12.02
CA THR A 157 1.98 -10.11 -12.97
C THR A 157 3.24 -9.70 -12.21
N LEU A 158 4.40 -10.31 -12.52
CA LEU A 158 5.69 -9.96 -11.93
C LEU A 158 6.46 -8.99 -12.84
N LEU A 159 6.84 -7.82 -12.30
CA LEU A 159 7.68 -6.84 -12.96
C LEU A 159 9.09 -6.88 -12.36
N THR A 160 10.11 -7.01 -13.20
CA THR A 160 11.51 -7.02 -12.79
C THR A 160 12.27 -5.86 -13.42
N ARG A 161 13.10 -5.18 -12.61
CA ARG A 161 14.12 -4.26 -13.15
C ARG A 161 15.20 -5.10 -13.85
N VAL A 162 15.29 -4.99 -15.18
CA VAL A 162 16.43 -5.51 -15.96
C VAL A 162 17.49 -4.40 -16.04
N GLY A 163 18.64 -4.63 -15.41
CA GLY A 163 19.78 -3.72 -15.38
C GLY A 163 20.70 -3.98 -14.20
#